data_AF-A0A7S0YL71-F1
#
_entry.id   AF-A0A7S0YL71-F1
#
_cell.length_a   1.000
_cell.length_b   1.000
_cell.length_c   1.000
_cell.angle_alpha   90.00
_cell.angle_beta   90.00
_cell.angle_gamma   90.00
#
_symmetry.space_group_name_H-M   'P 1'
#
loop_
_entity.id
_entity.type
_entity.pdbx_description
1 polymer ?
#
loop_
_entity_poly.entity_id
_entity_poly.type
_entity_poly.pdbx_seq_one_letter_code
_entity_poly.pdbx_strand_id
1 'polypeptide(L)'
;FLVGRMKPAAGQPAMPPPVAPVLESEVGRLNAENELLKKRLFDSQDEVNRLKVIIDSQEKTASKSDSDQSGKKSQSRYWTEIEHTRFLEALQIVGPKDVKGIANIVGTRNATQARTHAQKYFLKLA
;
A
#
# COMPACT_ATOMS: atom_id res chain seq x y z
N PHE A 1 -15.31 68.14 -39.08
CA PHE A 1 -13.95 67.55 -39.02
C PHE A 1 -13.76 66.89 -37.65
N LEU A 2 -13.16 65.70 -37.66
CA LEU A 2 -13.44 64.57 -36.77
C LEU A 2 -12.58 64.58 -35.49
N VAL A 3 -13.21 64.35 -34.32
CA VAL A 3 -12.52 64.13 -33.03
C VAL A 3 -11.81 62.77 -33.05
N GLY A 4 -10.48 62.79 -33.11
CA GLY A 4 -9.64 61.59 -33.03
C GLY A 4 -9.57 61.03 -31.62
N ARG A 5 -10.44 60.05 -31.32
CA ARG A 5 -10.44 59.31 -30.06
C ARG A 5 -9.25 58.33 -30.03
N MET A 6 -8.17 58.70 -29.35
CA MET A 6 -7.06 57.79 -29.08
C MET A 6 -7.55 56.68 -28.13
N LYS A 7 -7.51 55.42 -28.59
CA LYS A 7 -7.80 54.24 -27.76
C LYS A 7 -6.66 54.04 -26.76
N PRO A 8 -6.93 53.71 -25.48
CA PRO A 8 -5.86 53.27 -24.59
C PRO A 8 -5.38 51.90 -25.07
N ALA A 9 -4.06 51.76 -25.19
CA ALA A 9 -3.43 50.47 -25.47
C ALA A 9 -3.82 49.49 -24.35
N ALA A 10 -4.48 48.39 -24.69
CA ALA A 10 -4.72 47.30 -23.77
C ALA A 10 -3.36 46.82 -23.25
N GLY A 11 -3.11 46.98 -21.96
CA GLY A 11 -1.97 46.36 -21.30
C GLY A 11 -2.05 44.86 -21.55
N GLN A 12 -1.03 44.30 -22.20
CA GLN A 12 -0.86 42.86 -22.29
C GLN A 12 -0.93 42.29 -20.86
N PRO A 13 -1.63 41.17 -20.62
CA PRO A 13 -1.54 40.52 -19.32
C PRO A 13 -0.07 40.20 -19.07
N ALA A 14 0.49 40.74 -17.99
CA ALA A 14 1.85 40.42 -17.58
C ALA A 14 1.94 38.89 -17.48
N MET A 15 2.79 38.29 -18.31
CA MET A 15 3.13 36.87 -18.20
C MET A 15 3.58 36.64 -16.74
N PRO A 16 3.11 35.59 -16.06
CA PRO A 16 3.63 35.28 -14.72
C PRO A 16 5.15 35.17 -14.82
N PRO A 17 5.92 35.71 -13.85
CA PRO A 17 7.36 35.64 -13.90
C PRO A 17 7.78 34.17 -14.10
N PRO A 18 8.81 33.87 -14.90
CA PRO A 18 9.27 32.51 -15.07
C PRO A 18 9.58 31.97 -13.67
N VAL A 19 8.79 30.98 -13.21
CA VAL A 19 9.08 30.22 -12.00
C VAL A 19 10.52 29.75 -12.15
N ALA A 20 11.39 30.22 -11.26
CA ALA A 20 12.84 30.19 -11.47
C ALA A 20 13.27 28.75 -11.82
N PRO A 21 14.09 28.54 -12.87
CA PRO A 21 14.47 27.20 -13.37
C PRO A 21 15.12 26.32 -12.29
N VAL A 22 15.63 26.93 -11.22
CA VAL A 22 16.17 26.25 -10.04
C VAL A 22 15.10 25.47 -9.28
N LEU A 23 13.89 26.01 -9.12
CA LEU A 23 12.80 25.37 -8.37
C LEU A 23 12.28 24.12 -9.09
N GLU A 24 12.11 24.19 -10.41
CA GLU A 24 11.69 23.04 -11.23
C GLU A 24 12.73 21.90 -11.17
N SER A 25 14.01 22.27 -11.18
CA SER A 25 15.11 21.30 -11.05
C SER A 25 15.16 20.67 -9.65
N GLU A 26 14.85 21.42 -8.60
CA GLU A 26 14.83 20.91 -7.23
C GLU A 26 13.62 19.99 -6.99
N VAL A 27 12.44 20.35 -7.49
CA VAL A 27 11.24 19.49 -7.45
C VAL A 27 11.51 18.17 -8.18
N GLY A 28 12.18 18.20 -9.33
CA GLY A 28 12.60 17.00 -10.05
C GLY A 28 13.55 16.10 -9.24
N ARG A 29 14.53 16.70 -8.55
CA ARG A 29 15.47 15.99 -7.68
C ARG A 29 14.77 15.35 -6.47
N LEU A 30 13.92 16.10 -5.80
CA LEU A 30 13.14 15.63 -4.65
C LEU A 30 12.18 14.51 -5.04
N ASN A 31 11.57 14.58 -6.22
CA ASN A 31 10.71 13.49 -6.72
C ASN A 31 11.52 12.21 -6.99
N ALA A 32 12.70 12.31 -7.61
CA ALA A 32 13.57 11.16 -7.82
C ALA A 32 14.05 10.54 -6.50
N GLU A 33 14.40 11.38 -5.52
CA GLU A 33 14.77 10.95 -4.18
C GLU A 33 13.60 10.27 -3.46
N ASN A 34 12.40 10.84 -3.55
CA ASN A 34 11.19 10.25 -2.98
C ASN A 34 10.90 8.85 -3.57
N GLU A 35 11.10 8.65 -4.87
CA GLU A 35 10.94 7.33 -5.49
C GLU A 35 12.01 6.33 -5.01
N LEU A 36 13.26 6.78 -4.83
CA LEU A 36 14.32 5.94 -4.26
C LEU A 36 14.04 5.59 -2.80
N LEU A 37 13.56 6.54 -2.00
CA LEU A 37 13.19 6.31 -0.61
C LEU A 37 12.03 5.33 -0.50
N LYS A 38 11.01 5.45 -1.37
CA LYS A 38 9.91 4.48 -1.45
C LYS A 38 10.41 3.08 -1.78
N LYS A 39 11.33 2.94 -2.75
CA LYS A 39 11.92 1.65 -3.09
C LYS A 39 12.71 1.05 -1.92
N ARG A 40 13.56 1.83 -1.26
CA ARG A 40 14.31 1.39 -0.07
C ARG A 40 13.40 0.99 1.07
N LEU A 41 12.34 1.75 1.30
CA LEU A 41 11.33 1.45 2.31
C LEU A 41 10.64 0.12 2.00
N PHE A 42 10.28 -0.11 0.74
CA PHE A 42 9.68 -1.36 0.29
C PHE A 42 10.63 -2.56 0.49
N ASP A 43 11.89 -2.43 0.07
CA ASP A 43 12.91 -3.47 0.22
C ASP A 43 13.19 -3.79 1.70
N SER A 44 13.30 -2.75 2.54
CA SER A 44 13.44 -2.89 3.99
C SER A 44 12.22 -3.55 4.61
N GLN A 45 11.02 -3.22 4.14
CA GLN A 45 9.78 -3.81 4.64
C GLN A 45 9.65 -5.29 4.25
N ASP A 46 10.10 -5.71 3.06
CA ASP A 46 10.18 -7.12 2.66
C ASP A 46 11.13 -7.89 3.58
N GLU A 47 12.30 -7.31 3.87
CA GLU A 47 13.29 -7.94 4.74
C GLU A 47 12.78 -8.09 6.17
N VAL A 48 12.15 -7.05 6.74
CA VAL A 48 11.49 -7.15 8.05
C VAL A 48 10.42 -8.24 8.06
N ASN A 49 9.64 -8.38 6.98
CA ASN A 49 8.64 -9.44 6.88
C ASN A 49 9.28 -10.83 6.80
N ARG A 50 10.39 -11.00 6.06
CA ARG A 50 11.15 -12.26 6.02
C ARG A 50 11.69 -12.63 7.40
N LEU A 51 12.32 -11.67 8.09
CA LEU A 51 12.88 -11.88 9.42
C LEU A 51 11.80 -12.23 10.44
N LYS A 52 10.62 -11.60 10.35
CA LYS A 52 9.47 -11.93 11.21
C LYS A 52 9.00 -13.37 11.03
N VAL A 53 8.97 -13.87 9.79
CA VAL A 53 8.63 -15.29 9.52
C VAL A 53 9.65 -16.24 10.16
N ILE A 54 10.94 -15.87 10.16
CA ILE A 54 12.01 -16.67 10.78
C ILE A 54 11.84 -16.67 12.31
N ILE A 55 11.59 -15.52 12.93
CA ILE A 55 11.38 -15.39 14.39
C ILE A 55 10.15 -16.20 14.84
N ASP A 56 9.00 -16.05 14.16
CA ASP A 56 7.79 -16.83 14.44
C ASP A 56 8.03 -18.36 14.32
N SER A 57 8.99 -18.75 13.47
CA SER A 57 9.37 -20.16 13.29
C SER A 57 10.23 -20.67 14.45
N GLN A 58 11.06 -19.83 15.05
CA GLN A 58 11.90 -20.19 16.21
C GLN A 58 11.10 -20.20 17.52
N GLU A 59 10.17 -19.27 17.71
CA GLU A 59 9.29 -19.25 18.90
C GLU A 59 8.39 -20.49 18.96
N LYS A 60 7.94 -20.99 17.80
CA LYS A 60 7.17 -22.24 17.69
C LYS A 60 7.99 -23.50 17.96
N THR A 61 9.32 -23.47 17.81
CA THR A 61 10.19 -24.61 18.18
C THR A 61 10.56 -24.61 19.66
N ALA A 62 10.56 -23.46 20.32
CA ALA A 62 10.77 -23.37 21.77
C ALA A 62 9.53 -23.79 22.60
N SER A 63 8.33 -23.73 21.99
CA SER A 63 7.05 -23.94 22.69
C SER A 63 6.40 -25.31 22.44
N LYS A 64 7.05 -26.21 21.67
CA LYS A 64 6.49 -27.52 21.26
C LYS A 64 7.27 -28.70 21.85
N SER A 65 7.34 -28.75 23.17
CA SER A 65 7.31 -30.02 23.88
C SER A 65 5.85 -30.27 24.24
N ASP A 66 5.26 -31.27 23.58
CA ASP A 66 3.96 -31.89 23.83
C ASP A 66 2.78 -31.46 22.92
N SER A 67 2.11 -32.47 22.38
CA SER A 67 0.89 -32.47 21.55
C SER A 67 0.94 -31.91 20.10
N ASP A 68 1.15 -32.89 19.22
CA ASP A 68 0.18 -33.27 18.18
C ASP A 68 0.31 -32.70 16.74
N GLN A 69 0.16 -33.66 15.83
CA GLN A 69 0.46 -33.68 14.42
C GLN A 69 -0.59 -32.92 13.59
N SER A 70 -0.15 -31.99 12.76
CA SER A 70 -0.73 -31.82 11.42
C SER A 70 0.30 -31.14 10.52
N GLY A 71 0.62 -31.80 9.40
CA GLY A 71 1.68 -31.42 8.49
C GLY A 71 1.55 -29.97 8.01
N LYS A 72 2.61 -29.19 8.19
CA LYS A 72 2.75 -27.83 7.64
C LYS A 72 2.79 -27.90 6.11
N LYS A 73 1.63 -27.95 5.46
CA LYS A 73 1.51 -27.65 4.03
C LYS A 73 1.92 -26.20 3.84
N SER A 74 2.94 -25.96 3.01
CA SER A 74 3.38 -24.63 2.61
C SER A 74 2.19 -23.86 2.05
N GLN A 75 1.79 -22.77 2.72
CA GLN A 75 0.69 -21.95 2.25
C GLN A 75 1.16 -21.21 0.98
N SER A 76 0.43 -21.38 -0.12
CA SER A 76 0.74 -20.76 -1.42
C SER A 76 0.83 -19.24 -1.28
N ARG A 77 1.74 -18.57 -1.99
CA ARG A 77 1.86 -17.10 -1.92
C ARG A 77 0.66 -16.36 -2.51
N TYR A 78 -0.14 -17.02 -3.35
CA TYR A 78 -1.24 -16.41 -4.11
C TYR A 78 -2.59 -16.67 -3.44
N TRP A 79 -3.49 -15.68 -3.50
CA TRP A 79 -4.89 -15.82 -3.10
C TRP A 79 -5.67 -16.51 -4.21
N THR A 80 -6.29 -17.64 -3.90
CA THR A 80 -7.19 -18.35 -4.82
C THR A 80 -8.58 -17.72 -4.80
N GLU A 81 -9.40 -17.99 -5.82
CA GLU A 81 -10.76 -17.47 -5.90
C GLU A 81 -11.62 -17.91 -4.70
N ILE A 82 -11.50 -19.18 -4.29
CA ILE A 82 -12.24 -19.72 -3.13
C ILE A 82 -11.87 -18.99 -1.84
N GLU A 83 -10.58 -18.73 -1.61
CA GLU A 83 -10.11 -17.99 -0.44
C GLU A 83 -10.58 -16.55 -0.47
N HIS A 84 -10.61 -15.92 -1.65
CA HIS A 84 -11.11 -14.58 -1.80
C HIS A 84 -12.62 -14.50 -1.55
N THR A 85 -13.41 -15.46 -2.05
CA THR A 85 -14.86 -15.53 -1.77
C THR A 85 -15.12 -15.63 -0.27
N ARG A 86 -14.40 -16.50 0.44
CA ARG A 86 -14.51 -16.61 1.91
C ARG A 86 -14.08 -15.34 2.62
N PHE A 87 -13.07 -14.64 2.11
CA PHE A 87 -12.66 -13.34 2.65
C PHE A 87 -13.78 -12.30 2.52
N LEU A 88 -14.49 -12.24 1.39
CA LEU A 88 -15.62 -11.32 1.19
C LEU A 88 -16.80 -11.67 2.10
N GLU A 89 -17.13 -12.96 2.23
CA GLU A 89 -18.15 -13.43 3.17
C GLU A 89 -17.80 -13.05 4.61
N ALA A 90 -16.55 -13.26 5.01
CA ALA A 90 -16.07 -12.87 6.33
C ALA A 90 -16.19 -11.36 6.58
N LEU A 91 -15.93 -10.51 5.58
CA LEU A 91 -16.12 -9.07 5.69
C LEU A 91 -17.58 -8.70 5.97
N GLN A 92 -18.55 -9.46 5.44
CA GLN A 92 -19.98 -9.22 5.72
C GLN A 92 -20.39 -9.69 7.12
N ILE A 93 -19.82 -10.80 7.59
CA ILE A 93 -20.19 -11.40 8.89
C ILE A 93 -19.56 -10.65 10.06
N VAL A 94 -18.23 -10.49 10.07
CA VAL A 94 -17.49 -9.92 11.22
C VAL A 94 -17.09 -8.46 11.03
N GLY A 95 -17.19 -7.96 9.79
CA GLY A 95 -16.80 -6.60 9.45
C GLY A 95 -15.29 -6.45 9.18
N PRO A 96 -14.88 -5.36 8.52
CA PRO A 96 -13.49 -5.14 8.07
C PRO A 96 -12.48 -4.90 9.21
N LYS A 97 -12.95 -4.62 10.43
CA LYS A 97 -12.10 -4.33 11.59
C LYS A 97 -11.62 -5.60 12.30
N ASP A 98 -12.37 -6.71 12.21
CA ASP A 98 -12.04 -7.97 12.88
C ASP A 98 -11.22 -8.91 11.98
N VAL A 99 -9.96 -8.56 11.81
CA VAL A 99 -9.03 -9.32 10.95
C VAL A 99 -8.79 -10.74 11.45
N LYS A 100 -8.93 -10.97 12.76
CA LYS A 100 -8.75 -12.32 13.35
C LYS A 100 -9.95 -13.20 13.03
N GLY A 101 -11.16 -12.66 13.13
CA GLY A 101 -12.38 -13.32 12.66
C GLY A 101 -12.31 -13.64 11.17
N ILE A 102 -11.83 -12.71 10.35
CA ILE A 102 -11.68 -12.91 8.90
C ILE A 102 -10.74 -14.08 8.59
N ALA A 103 -9.57 -14.13 9.23
CA ALA A 103 -8.62 -15.23 9.03
C ALA A 103 -9.20 -16.59 9.44
N ASN A 104 -9.98 -16.63 10.52
CA ASN A 104 -10.61 -17.86 11.00
C ASN A 104 -11.64 -18.40 10.00
N ILE A 105 -12.44 -17.53 9.39
CA ILE A 105 -13.44 -17.90 8.38
C ILE A 105 -12.77 -18.38 7.08
N VAL A 106 -11.68 -17.72 6.66
CA VAL A 106 -10.92 -18.17 5.48
C VAL A 106 -10.25 -19.53 5.74
N GLY A 107 -9.71 -19.73 6.95
CA GLY A 107 -9.15 -20.99 7.44
C GLY A 107 -7.76 -21.35 6.91
N THR A 108 -7.42 -20.92 5.68
CA THR A 108 -6.11 -21.15 5.05
C THR A 108 -5.14 -19.98 5.20
N ARG A 109 -5.61 -18.83 5.66
CA ARG A 109 -4.83 -17.59 5.77
C ARG A 109 -4.77 -17.11 7.21
N ASN A 110 -3.60 -16.67 7.64
CA ASN A 110 -3.43 -16.09 8.96
C ASN A 110 -3.91 -14.63 9.01
N ALA A 111 -4.09 -14.09 10.22
CA ALA A 111 -4.57 -12.72 10.44
C ALA A 111 -3.66 -11.66 9.79
N THR A 112 -2.35 -11.87 9.74
CA THR A 112 -1.43 -10.94 9.08
C THR A 112 -1.64 -10.92 7.56
N GLN A 113 -1.81 -12.09 6.94
CA GLN A 113 -2.12 -12.23 5.51
C GLN A 113 -3.48 -11.65 5.17
N ALA A 114 -4.49 -11.90 6.00
CA ALA A 114 -5.82 -11.29 5.85
C ALA A 114 -5.76 -9.76 5.94
N ARG A 115 -4.94 -9.21 6.84
CA ARG A 115 -4.72 -7.76 6.97
C ARG A 115 -4.13 -7.16 5.70
N THR A 116 -3.04 -7.73 5.20
CA THR A 116 -2.34 -7.19 4.02
C THR A 116 -3.21 -7.33 2.77
N HIS A 117 -3.97 -8.41 2.66
CA HIS A 117 -4.95 -8.58 1.59
C HIS A 117 -6.08 -7.57 1.67
N ALA A 118 -6.64 -7.34 2.86
CA ALA A 118 -7.68 -6.34 3.09
C ALA A 118 -7.19 -4.94 2.71
N GLN A 119 -5.99 -4.55 3.13
CA GLN A 119 -5.40 -3.26 2.75
C GLN A 119 -5.32 -3.10 1.22
N LYS A 120 -4.78 -4.10 0.52
CA LYS A 120 -4.68 -4.07 -0.94
C LYS A 120 -6.04 -4.10 -1.64
N TYR A 121 -7.00 -4.82 -1.08
CA TYR A 121 -8.37 -4.91 -1.60
C TYR A 121 -9.08 -3.55 -1.50
N PHE A 122 -9.05 -2.91 -0.34
CA PHE A 122 -9.70 -1.61 -0.14
C PHE A 122 -9.04 -0.49 -0.95
N LEU A 123 -7.72 -0.52 -1.15
CA LEU A 123 -7.04 0.41 -2.04
C LEU A 123 -7.45 0.28 -3.52
N LYS A 124 -7.95 -0.88 -3.94
CA LYS A 124 -8.45 -1.10 -5.31
C LYS A 124 -9.94 -0.76 -5.49
N LEU A 125 -10.68 -0.66 -4.39
CA LEU A 125 -12.10 -0.31 -4.39
C LEU A 125 -12.35 1.20 -4.29
N ALA A 126 -11.35 1.95 -3.82
CA ALA A 126 -11.34 3.41 -3.79
C ALA A 126 -10.90 3.98 -5.14
#